data_AF-A0A4P6PKX3-F1
#
_entry.id   AF-A0A4P6PKX3-F1
#
_cell.length_a   1.000
_cell.length_b   1.000
_cell.length_c   1.000
_cell.angle_alpha   90.00
_cell.angle_beta   90.00
_cell.angle_gamma   90.00
#
_symmetry.space_group_name_H-M   'P 1'
#
loop_
_entity.id
_entity.type
_entity.pdbx_description
1 polymer ?
#
loop_
_entity_poly.entity_id
_entity_poly.type
_entity_poly.pdbx_seq_one_letter_code
_entity_poly.pdbx_strand_id
1 'polypeptide(L)'
;MKWTFLLAGLLFSPGVWAGAVFVDFDKELIFPQQIAGMSYAAFAKYENDNLGYSVVYTNGSFRCAVSLLNMGRSAIPDGYRSDGVSMMLEAVETDLQRQVEEGRISKVRNRGGTVVPKKSPLQFANRVFQFMENRDAGIGRETVPRIQSVYITGSHNHFVKVEFGFDVAENQRARVTADQLLKELVLLLIAEPAEKELLLAACEIAIDDPAGYPGQTAAQRVYEKIQTMDELCFYDAFFVWPQERYRKPKNADFLTTAYFAGMLRAVLPEDLESGGEVEAFEAMLEAYENMRAREQITEIPQLEEWIRAADRRALYRKLLVEFGYAVAE
;
A
#
# COMPACT_ATOMS: atom_id res chain seq x y z
N MET A 1 5.90 20.88 -38.78
CA MET A 1 6.72 21.59 -37.79
C MET A 1 6.03 21.51 -36.44
N LYS A 2 6.65 20.73 -35.56
CA LYS A 2 6.64 20.68 -34.09
C LYS A 2 5.38 21.11 -33.32
N TRP A 3 4.73 20.06 -32.81
CA TRP A 3 3.85 20.03 -31.64
C TRP A 3 4.68 20.28 -30.37
N THR A 4 4.77 21.54 -29.97
CA THR A 4 5.27 21.95 -28.66
C THR A 4 4.20 22.87 -28.08
N PHE A 5 3.91 22.74 -26.78
CA PHE A 5 2.83 23.39 -26.01
C PHE A 5 1.57 22.55 -25.76
N LEU A 6 1.75 21.38 -25.13
CA LEU A 6 0.73 20.82 -24.23
C LEU A 6 1.38 19.90 -23.17
N LEU A 7 2.53 20.30 -22.65
CA LEU A 7 3.34 19.54 -21.68
C LEU A 7 3.74 20.35 -20.44
N ALA A 8 3.07 21.50 -20.19
CA ALA A 8 3.37 22.40 -19.07
C ALA A 8 2.23 22.50 -18.03
N GLY A 9 1.25 21.59 -18.06
CA GLY A 9 0.09 21.60 -17.15
C GLY A 9 -0.01 20.42 -16.19
N LEU A 10 0.87 19.41 -16.31
CA LEU A 10 1.02 18.30 -15.37
C LEU A 10 2.29 18.50 -14.54
N LEU A 11 2.47 19.72 -14.03
CA LEU A 11 3.32 19.91 -12.88
C LEU A 11 2.67 19.14 -11.74
N PHE A 12 3.23 17.95 -11.48
CA PHE A 12 3.22 17.22 -10.23
C PHE A 12 2.46 17.97 -9.14
N SER A 13 1.21 17.59 -8.91
CA SER A 13 0.56 17.92 -7.63
C SER A 13 1.39 17.21 -6.56
N PRO A 14 2.15 17.93 -5.72
CA PRO A 14 2.98 17.30 -4.68
C PRO A 14 2.11 16.68 -3.56
N GLY A 15 0.77 16.79 -3.67
CA GLY A 15 -0.20 16.30 -2.69
C GLY A 15 -0.81 14.94 -3.00
N VAL A 16 -0.34 14.19 -4.00
CA VAL A 16 -0.85 12.83 -4.30
C VAL A 16 0.01 11.72 -3.67
N TRP A 17 1.22 12.04 -3.19
CA TRP A 17 2.08 11.10 -2.47
C TRP A 17 2.01 11.35 -0.97
N ALA A 18 0.80 11.29 -0.41
CA ALA A 18 0.65 11.15 1.03
C ALA A 18 0.87 9.68 1.39
N GLY A 19 2.14 9.27 1.60
CA GLY A 19 2.57 7.94 2.04
C GLY A 19 2.27 6.78 1.06
N ALA A 20 3.16 5.80 0.99
CA ALA A 20 2.92 4.54 0.28
C ALA A 20 2.45 3.43 1.23
N VAL A 21 1.61 2.51 0.74
CA VAL A 21 1.15 1.32 1.50
C VAL A 21 1.61 0.01 0.91
N PHE A 22 1.94 0.00 -0.37
CA PHE A 22 2.48 -1.17 -1.06
C PHE A 22 3.23 -0.73 -2.31
N VAL A 23 4.36 -1.37 -2.58
CA VAL A 23 5.11 -1.22 -3.84
C VAL A 23 5.16 -2.57 -4.53
N ASP A 24 4.66 -2.64 -5.76
CA ASP A 24 4.90 -3.76 -6.67
C ASP A 24 6.09 -3.41 -7.56
N PHE A 25 7.27 -3.91 -7.21
CA PHE A 25 8.50 -3.67 -7.94
C PHE A 25 8.52 -4.32 -9.32
N ASP A 26 7.78 -5.41 -9.52
CA ASP A 26 7.76 -6.12 -10.80
C ASP A 26 6.81 -5.44 -11.80
N LYS A 27 5.89 -4.60 -11.30
CA LYS A 27 4.93 -3.83 -12.08
C LYS A 27 5.21 -2.34 -12.03
N GLU A 28 6.22 -1.93 -11.28
CA GLU A 28 6.60 -0.53 -11.04
C GLU A 28 5.40 0.30 -10.55
N LEU A 29 4.64 -0.24 -9.60
CA LEU A 29 3.44 0.42 -9.05
C LEU A 29 3.65 0.80 -7.59
N ILE A 30 3.20 2.01 -7.23
CA ILE A 30 3.17 2.48 -5.86
C ILE A 30 1.73 2.77 -5.46
N PHE A 31 1.22 2.01 -4.50
CA PHE A 31 -0.12 2.18 -3.95
C PHE A 31 -0.08 3.23 -2.84
N PRO A 32 -0.90 4.29 -2.90
CA PRO A 32 -0.88 5.36 -1.91
C PRO A 32 -1.65 4.98 -0.64
N GLN A 33 -1.40 5.70 0.46
CA GLN A 33 -2.16 5.58 1.72
C GLN A 33 -3.63 5.95 1.56
N GLN A 34 -3.97 6.80 0.58
CA GLN A 34 -5.33 7.20 0.31
C GLN A 34 -5.64 7.21 -1.19
N ILE A 35 -6.86 6.82 -1.54
CA ILE A 35 -7.38 6.94 -2.90
C ILE A 35 -8.83 7.45 -2.85
N ALA A 36 -9.14 8.51 -3.60
CA ALA A 36 -10.44 9.18 -3.64
C ALA A 36 -11.04 9.48 -2.25
N GLY A 37 -10.20 9.89 -1.30
CA GLY A 37 -10.60 10.17 0.09
C GLY A 37 -10.98 8.93 0.91
N MET A 38 -10.56 7.74 0.47
CA MET A 38 -10.61 6.50 1.24
C MET A 38 -9.20 6.13 1.68
N SER A 39 -9.02 5.86 2.97
CA SER A 39 -7.72 5.45 3.53
C SER A 39 -7.50 3.95 3.34
N TYR A 40 -6.24 3.55 3.21
CA TYR A 40 -5.84 2.15 3.23
C TYR A 40 -6.36 1.47 4.49
N ALA A 41 -6.88 0.27 4.30
CA ALA A 41 -7.54 -0.52 5.32
C ALA A 41 -6.87 -1.88 5.49
N ALA A 42 -6.53 -2.55 4.39
CA ALA A 42 -5.97 -3.88 4.42
C ALA A 42 -5.27 -4.25 3.11
N PHE A 43 -4.30 -5.15 3.22
CA PHE A 43 -3.67 -5.85 2.10
C PHE A 43 -4.01 -7.34 2.18
N ALA A 44 -4.32 -7.95 1.05
CA ALA A 44 -4.57 -9.39 0.96
C ALA A 44 -3.77 -9.98 -0.21
N LYS A 45 -2.84 -10.89 0.10
CA LYS A 45 -2.21 -11.76 -0.92
C LYS A 45 -3.07 -13.00 -1.09
N TYR A 46 -3.36 -13.40 -2.33
CA TYR A 46 -4.04 -14.66 -2.59
C TYR A 46 -3.06 -15.84 -2.47
N GLU A 47 -3.54 -17.00 -2.03
CA GLU A 47 -2.70 -18.17 -1.68
C GLU A 47 -1.82 -18.69 -2.82
N ASN A 48 -2.22 -18.44 -4.08
CA ASN A 48 -1.47 -18.80 -5.27
C ASN A 48 -0.91 -17.52 -5.88
N ASP A 49 0.40 -17.48 -6.12
CA ASP A 49 1.05 -16.31 -6.76
C ASP A 49 0.42 -15.98 -8.12
N ASN A 50 -0.17 -16.97 -8.81
CA ASN A 50 -0.91 -16.76 -10.06
C ASN A 50 -2.22 -15.98 -9.90
N LEU A 51 -2.74 -15.84 -8.67
CA LEU A 51 -3.94 -15.07 -8.36
C LEU A 51 -3.60 -13.63 -7.99
N GLY A 52 -2.37 -13.30 -7.60
CA GLY A 52 -1.93 -11.93 -7.31
C GLY A 52 -2.35 -11.41 -5.93
N TYR A 53 -2.81 -10.15 -5.84
CA TYR A 53 -3.10 -9.49 -4.56
C TYR A 53 -4.24 -8.46 -4.65
N SER A 54 -4.67 -7.95 -3.49
CA SER A 54 -5.68 -6.90 -3.36
C SER A 54 -5.29 -5.88 -2.28
N VAL A 55 -5.43 -4.60 -2.62
CA VAL A 55 -5.29 -3.45 -1.70
C VAL A 55 -6.68 -2.87 -1.45
N VAL A 56 -7.06 -2.78 -0.18
CA VAL A 56 -8.39 -2.35 0.24
C VAL A 56 -8.33 -0.96 0.86
N TYR A 57 -9.24 -0.10 0.42
CA TYR A 57 -9.43 1.27 0.90
C TYR A 57 -10.85 1.43 1.47
N THR A 58 -10.99 2.23 2.54
CA THR A 58 -12.28 2.52 3.16
C THR A 58 -12.33 3.92 3.79
N ASN A 59 -13.53 4.46 3.92
CA ASN A 59 -13.80 5.61 4.81
C ASN A 59 -15.08 5.41 5.63
N GLY A 60 -15.47 4.16 5.86
CA GLY A 60 -16.70 3.77 6.55
C GLY A 60 -17.92 3.74 5.62
N SER A 61 -18.16 4.80 4.84
CA SER A 61 -19.27 4.84 3.87
C SER A 61 -18.98 4.05 2.59
N PHE A 62 -17.73 4.11 2.14
CA PHE A 62 -17.27 3.48 0.91
C PHE A 62 -16.22 2.42 1.21
N ARG A 63 -16.26 1.32 0.45
CA ARG A 63 -15.19 0.31 0.42
C ARG A 63 -14.75 0.10 -1.02
N CYS A 64 -13.45 0.13 -1.26
CA CYS A 64 -12.85 -0.13 -2.56
C CYS A 64 -11.79 -1.21 -2.42
N ALA A 65 -11.87 -2.28 -3.20
CA ALA A 65 -10.79 -3.26 -3.33
C ALA A 65 -10.17 -3.15 -4.72
N VAL A 66 -8.87 -2.89 -4.79
CA VAL A 66 -8.09 -2.82 -6.04
C VAL A 66 -7.22 -4.07 -6.10
N SER A 67 -7.50 -4.96 -7.05
CA SER A 67 -6.85 -6.25 -7.16
C SER A 67 -6.09 -6.37 -8.46
N LEU A 68 -4.86 -6.88 -8.40
CA LEU A 68 -4.05 -7.22 -9.56
C LEU A 68 -3.96 -8.72 -9.65
N LEU A 69 -4.43 -9.27 -10.78
CA LEU A 69 -4.68 -10.71 -10.93
C LEU A 69 -4.12 -11.19 -12.28
N ASN A 70 -3.29 -12.23 -12.29
CA ASN A 70 -2.82 -12.83 -13.55
C ASN A 70 -3.69 -14.03 -13.99
N MET A 71 -4.34 -14.71 -13.05
CA MET A 71 -5.12 -15.93 -13.29
C MET A 71 -4.34 -17.04 -14.01
N GLY A 72 -3.01 -17.07 -13.84
CA GLY A 72 -2.13 -18.03 -14.52
C GLY A 72 -2.02 -17.83 -16.03
N ARG A 73 -2.38 -16.65 -16.56
CA ARG A 73 -2.16 -16.32 -17.97
C ARG A 73 -0.70 -15.92 -18.18
N SER A 74 -0.19 -16.19 -19.39
CA SER A 74 1.15 -15.75 -19.78
C SER A 74 1.17 -14.31 -20.29
N ALA A 75 0.07 -13.90 -20.94
CA ALA A 75 -0.11 -12.59 -21.56
C ALA A 75 -1.55 -12.08 -21.34
N ILE A 76 -1.69 -10.88 -20.78
CA ILE A 76 -2.93 -10.13 -20.64
C ILE A 76 -2.74 -8.79 -21.37
N PRO A 77 -3.45 -8.57 -22.50
CA PRO A 77 -3.38 -7.32 -23.23
C PRO A 77 -3.93 -6.15 -22.42
N ASP A 78 -3.32 -4.98 -22.59
CA ASP A 78 -3.78 -3.76 -21.97
C ASP A 78 -5.18 -3.34 -22.47
N GLY A 79 -5.94 -2.73 -21.57
CA GLY A 79 -7.25 -2.16 -21.84
C GLY A 79 -8.44 -3.11 -21.62
N TYR A 80 -9.63 -2.54 -21.75
CA TYR A 80 -10.89 -3.19 -21.38
C TYR A 80 -11.42 -4.24 -22.36
N ARG A 81 -10.82 -4.36 -23.55
CA ARG A 81 -11.30 -5.25 -24.63
C ARG A 81 -10.65 -6.61 -24.64
N SER A 82 -9.75 -6.91 -23.69
CA SER A 82 -9.13 -8.22 -23.62
C SER A 82 -10.16 -9.30 -23.27
N ASP A 83 -10.04 -10.47 -23.90
CA ASP A 83 -11.05 -11.54 -23.75
C ASP A 83 -11.25 -11.98 -22.29
N GLY A 84 -10.20 -11.87 -21.46
CA GLY A 84 -10.30 -12.18 -20.03
C GLY A 84 -11.07 -11.16 -19.21
N VAL A 85 -11.26 -9.92 -19.68
CA VAL A 85 -12.06 -8.91 -18.97
C VAL A 85 -13.52 -9.32 -18.88
N SER A 86 -14.08 -9.88 -19.96
CA SER A 86 -15.45 -10.39 -19.98
C SER A 86 -15.61 -11.58 -19.01
N MET A 87 -14.66 -12.52 -19.02
CA MET A 87 -14.64 -13.65 -18.09
C MET A 87 -14.57 -13.19 -16.63
N MET A 88 -13.79 -12.14 -16.35
CA MET A 88 -13.66 -11.57 -15.02
C MET A 88 -14.96 -10.90 -14.54
N LEU A 89 -15.69 -10.23 -15.44
CA LEU A 89 -17.01 -9.68 -15.11
C LEU A 89 -18.04 -10.78 -14.85
N GLU A 90 -17.99 -11.88 -15.61
CA GLU A 90 -18.84 -13.06 -15.38
C GLU A 90 -18.51 -13.74 -14.05
N ALA A 91 -17.22 -13.86 -13.70
CA ALA A 91 -16.80 -14.44 -12.44
C ALA A 91 -17.33 -13.66 -11.23
N VAL A 92 -17.46 -12.33 -11.34
CA VAL A 92 -18.10 -11.49 -10.31
C VAL A 92 -19.59 -11.81 -10.18
N GLU A 93 -20.29 -12.06 -11.29
CA GLU A 93 -21.70 -12.46 -11.24
C GLU A 93 -21.87 -13.81 -10.57
N THR A 94 -21.00 -14.77 -10.89
CA THR A 94 -20.96 -16.09 -10.23
C THR A 94 -20.68 -15.95 -8.73
N ASP A 95 -19.74 -15.09 -8.33
CA ASP A 95 -19.46 -14.85 -6.91
C ASP A 95 -20.67 -14.24 -6.18
N LEU A 96 -21.35 -13.27 -6.77
CA LEU A 96 -22.57 -12.71 -6.21
C LEU A 96 -23.70 -13.75 -6.09
N GLN A 97 -23.84 -14.65 -7.07
CA GLN A 97 -24.80 -15.75 -6.98
C GLN A 97 -24.46 -16.72 -5.85
N ARG A 98 -23.19 -17.08 -5.69
CA ARG A 98 -22.72 -17.88 -4.56
C ARG A 98 -23.03 -17.21 -3.21
N GLN A 99 -22.82 -15.90 -3.10
CA GLN A 99 -23.18 -15.15 -1.88
C GLN A 99 -24.70 -15.13 -1.61
N VAL A 100 -25.54 -15.24 -2.64
CA VAL A 100 -26.99 -15.43 -2.48
C VAL A 100 -27.30 -16.83 -1.94
N GLU A 101 -26.69 -17.86 -2.49
CA GLU A 101 -26.86 -19.25 -2.05
C GLU A 101 -26.44 -19.45 -0.60
N GLU A 102 -25.39 -18.76 -0.17
CA GLU A 102 -24.90 -18.74 1.22
C GLU A 102 -25.75 -17.83 2.15
N GLY A 103 -26.77 -17.14 1.62
CA GLY A 103 -27.66 -16.28 2.40
C GLY A 103 -27.03 -14.97 2.89
N ARG A 104 -25.86 -14.60 2.38
CA ARG A 104 -25.15 -13.35 2.73
C ARG A 104 -25.82 -12.13 2.10
N ILE A 105 -26.27 -12.29 0.85
CA ILE A 105 -26.99 -11.24 0.11
C ILE A 105 -28.28 -11.77 -0.51
N SER A 106 -29.15 -10.88 -0.97
CA SER A 106 -30.37 -11.24 -1.70
C SER A 106 -30.78 -10.19 -2.73
N LYS A 107 -31.74 -10.52 -3.59
CA LYS A 107 -32.32 -9.61 -4.61
C LYS A 107 -31.26 -8.94 -5.50
N VAL A 108 -30.25 -9.68 -5.94
CA VAL A 108 -29.20 -9.20 -6.83
C VAL A 108 -29.81 -8.76 -8.16
N ARG A 109 -29.47 -7.55 -8.61
CA ARG A 109 -29.88 -6.96 -9.89
C ARG A 109 -28.66 -6.37 -10.58
N ASN A 110 -28.40 -6.81 -11.82
CA ASN A 110 -27.44 -6.15 -12.70
C ASN A 110 -28.10 -4.87 -13.27
N ARG A 111 -27.49 -3.71 -13.03
CA ARG A 111 -27.95 -2.39 -13.49
C ARG A 111 -27.35 -1.99 -14.84
N GLY A 112 -26.64 -2.91 -15.48
CA GLY A 112 -25.93 -2.70 -16.73
C GLY A 112 -24.47 -2.31 -16.51
N GLY A 113 -23.82 -2.01 -17.63
CA GLY A 113 -22.40 -1.70 -17.68
C GLY A 113 -22.09 -0.71 -18.79
N THR A 114 -20.90 -0.14 -18.72
CA THR A 114 -20.39 0.83 -19.70
C THR A 114 -18.86 0.77 -19.72
N VAL A 115 -18.22 1.64 -20.50
CA VAL A 115 -16.77 1.82 -20.50
C VAL A 115 -16.44 3.19 -19.89
N VAL A 116 -15.55 3.19 -18.91
CA VAL A 116 -15.17 4.41 -18.15
C VAL A 116 -13.67 4.42 -17.81
N PRO A 117 -13.03 5.60 -17.73
CA PRO A 117 -13.51 6.86 -18.28
C PRO A 117 -13.57 6.81 -19.82
N LYS A 118 -14.55 7.49 -20.43
CA LYS A 118 -14.75 7.44 -21.89
C LYS A 118 -13.62 8.07 -22.70
N LYS A 119 -12.86 8.99 -22.10
CA LYS A 119 -11.76 9.75 -22.73
C LYS A 119 -10.52 9.64 -21.83
N SER A 120 -9.91 8.47 -21.83
CA SER A 120 -8.72 8.16 -21.02
C SER A 120 -7.81 7.23 -21.83
N PRO A 121 -6.47 7.33 -21.69
CA PRO A 121 -5.55 6.38 -22.31
C PRO A 121 -5.80 4.95 -21.82
N LEU A 122 -6.23 4.80 -20.57
CA LEU A 122 -6.64 3.53 -19.98
C LEU A 122 -8.13 3.57 -19.62
N GLN A 123 -8.89 2.62 -20.17
CA GLN A 123 -10.32 2.52 -19.94
C GLN A 123 -10.64 1.18 -19.27
N PHE A 124 -11.72 1.15 -18.50
CA PHE A 124 -12.22 -0.01 -17.77
C PHE A 124 -13.59 -0.41 -18.29
N ALA A 125 -13.81 -1.72 -18.42
CA ALA A 125 -15.14 -2.27 -18.54
C ALA A 125 -15.80 -2.20 -17.16
N ASN A 126 -16.99 -1.60 -17.09
CA ASN A 126 -17.72 -1.42 -15.86
C ASN A 126 -19.00 -2.25 -15.85
N ARG A 127 -19.37 -2.77 -14.68
CA ARG A 127 -20.68 -3.36 -14.41
C ARG A 127 -21.14 -2.98 -13.01
N VAL A 128 -22.42 -2.65 -12.87
CA VAL A 128 -22.98 -2.20 -11.59
C VAL A 128 -24.03 -3.19 -11.11
N PHE A 129 -23.87 -3.66 -9.88
CA PHE A 129 -24.79 -4.56 -9.21
C PHE A 129 -25.46 -3.86 -8.05
N GLN A 130 -26.73 -4.17 -7.82
CA GLN A 130 -27.46 -3.75 -6.63
C GLN A 130 -28.03 -4.98 -5.94
N PHE A 131 -27.90 -5.06 -4.63
CA PHE A 131 -28.38 -6.17 -3.83
C PHE A 131 -28.75 -5.71 -2.42
N MET A 132 -29.33 -6.63 -1.66
CA MET A 132 -29.66 -6.44 -0.25
C MET A 132 -28.63 -7.25 0.57
N GLU A 133 -27.87 -6.58 1.44
CA GLU A 133 -26.87 -7.20 2.31
C GLU A 133 -27.45 -7.42 3.70
N ASN A 134 -27.26 -8.62 4.26
CA ASN A 134 -27.65 -8.91 5.64
C ASN A 134 -26.50 -8.52 6.58
N ARG A 135 -26.71 -7.52 7.45
CA ARG A 135 -25.74 -7.14 8.49
C ARG A 135 -26.25 -7.55 9.86
N ASP A 136 -25.35 -8.05 10.68
CA ASP A 136 -25.64 -8.30 12.09
C ASP A 136 -25.61 -6.96 12.83
N ALA A 137 -26.79 -6.50 13.25
CA ALA A 137 -26.99 -5.19 13.88
C ALA A 137 -27.30 -5.36 15.38
N GLY A 138 -26.47 -6.09 16.12
CA GLY A 138 -26.49 -6.24 17.60
C GLY A 138 -27.74 -6.89 18.23
N ILE A 139 -28.94 -6.51 17.79
CA ILE A 139 -30.27 -6.92 18.28
C ILE A 139 -31.15 -7.35 17.09
N GLY A 140 -30.55 -7.85 16.00
CA GLY A 140 -31.27 -8.34 14.82
C GLY A 140 -30.41 -8.33 13.56
N ARG A 141 -30.95 -8.89 12.47
CA ARG A 141 -30.38 -8.74 11.12
C ARG A 141 -31.04 -7.54 10.45
N GLU A 142 -30.23 -6.54 10.12
CA GLU A 142 -30.67 -5.45 9.28
C GLU A 142 -30.34 -5.77 7.82
N THR A 143 -31.31 -5.61 6.93
CA THR A 143 -31.09 -5.79 5.50
C THR A 143 -30.95 -4.44 4.83
N VAL A 144 -29.73 -4.10 4.40
CA VAL A 144 -29.38 -2.78 3.85
C VAL A 144 -29.21 -2.87 2.33
N PRO A 145 -29.82 -1.97 1.53
CA PRO A 145 -29.61 -1.95 0.09
C PRO A 145 -28.21 -1.41 -0.25
N ARG A 146 -27.44 -2.19 -1.00
CA ARG A 146 -26.06 -1.93 -1.41
C ARG A 146 -25.92 -1.84 -2.93
N ILE A 147 -24.94 -1.08 -3.39
CA ILE A 147 -24.46 -1.07 -4.77
C ILE A 147 -23.00 -1.48 -4.78
N GLN A 148 -22.62 -2.34 -5.73
CA GLN A 148 -21.24 -2.66 -6.05
C GLN A 148 -20.98 -2.32 -7.51
N SER A 149 -20.08 -1.37 -7.75
CA SER A 149 -19.57 -1.05 -9.08
C SER A 149 -18.25 -1.76 -9.28
N VAL A 150 -18.15 -2.58 -10.32
CA VAL A 150 -16.94 -3.30 -10.67
C VAL A 150 -16.34 -2.71 -11.92
N TYR A 151 -15.04 -2.45 -11.91
CA TYR A 151 -14.27 -1.94 -13.03
C TYR A 151 -13.12 -2.89 -13.32
N ILE A 152 -12.95 -3.30 -14.57
CA ILE A 152 -11.93 -4.26 -14.97
C ILE A 152 -11.21 -3.77 -16.22
N THR A 153 -9.88 -3.84 -16.22
CA THR A 153 -9.04 -3.59 -17.39
C THR A 153 -7.81 -4.50 -17.37
N GLY A 154 -7.15 -4.68 -18.51
CA GLY A 154 -5.79 -5.20 -18.54
C GLY A 154 -4.77 -4.07 -18.38
N SER A 155 -3.72 -4.30 -17.60
CA SER A 155 -2.56 -3.41 -17.47
C SER A 155 -1.39 -4.20 -16.92
N HIS A 156 -0.16 -3.93 -17.36
CA HIS A 156 1.05 -4.54 -16.78
C HIS A 156 1.02 -6.08 -16.78
N ASN A 157 0.47 -6.67 -17.85
CA ASN A 157 0.26 -8.12 -17.96
C ASN A 157 -0.63 -8.71 -16.84
N HIS A 158 -1.52 -7.91 -16.25
CA HIS A 158 -2.45 -8.30 -15.19
C HIS A 158 -3.86 -7.76 -15.47
N PHE A 159 -4.87 -8.40 -14.92
CA PHE A 159 -6.19 -7.81 -14.77
C PHE A 159 -6.19 -6.92 -13.53
N VAL A 160 -6.50 -5.64 -13.72
CA VAL A 160 -6.79 -4.72 -12.63
C VAL A 160 -8.30 -4.74 -12.40
N LYS A 161 -8.72 -5.36 -11.29
CA LYS A 161 -10.12 -5.44 -10.85
C LYS A 161 -10.37 -4.50 -9.68
N VAL A 162 -11.29 -3.56 -9.85
CA VAL A 162 -11.71 -2.61 -8.82
C VAL A 162 -13.14 -2.93 -8.40
N GLU A 163 -13.36 -3.20 -7.12
CA GLU A 163 -14.68 -3.44 -6.54
C GLU A 163 -15.04 -2.32 -5.58
N PHE A 164 -15.88 -1.39 -6.02
CA PHE A 164 -16.32 -0.22 -5.27
C PHE A 164 -17.75 -0.41 -4.73
N GLY A 165 -17.88 -0.60 -3.42
CA GLY A 165 -19.13 -0.90 -2.73
C GLY A 165 -19.61 0.22 -1.81
N PHE A 166 -20.92 0.50 -1.82
CA PHE A 166 -21.55 1.56 -1.03
C PHE A 166 -23.04 1.34 -0.75
N ASP A 167 -23.58 2.04 0.25
CA ASP A 167 -25.02 2.02 0.56
C ASP A 167 -25.79 2.85 -0.47
N VAL A 168 -26.99 2.42 -0.88
CA VAL A 168 -27.79 3.12 -1.90
C VAL A 168 -28.05 4.60 -1.54
N ALA A 169 -28.12 4.93 -0.24
CA ALA A 169 -28.26 6.31 0.24
C ALA A 169 -27.09 7.23 -0.18
N GLU A 170 -25.89 6.67 -0.37
CA GLU A 170 -24.67 7.41 -0.71
C GLU A 170 -24.48 7.59 -2.23
N ASN A 171 -25.46 7.19 -3.06
CA ASN A 171 -25.30 7.12 -4.52
C ASN A 171 -24.85 8.43 -5.20
N GLN A 172 -25.22 9.60 -4.67
CA GLN A 172 -24.76 10.88 -5.22
C GLN A 172 -23.27 11.13 -4.94
N ARG A 173 -22.83 10.90 -3.70
CA ARG A 173 -21.42 11.01 -3.30
C ARG A 173 -20.58 9.94 -3.99
N ALA A 174 -21.11 8.72 -4.09
CA ALA A 174 -20.47 7.57 -4.74
C ALA A 174 -20.06 7.85 -6.20
N ARG A 175 -20.86 8.62 -6.95
CA ARG A 175 -20.50 9.00 -8.33
C ARG A 175 -19.25 9.87 -8.38
N VAL A 176 -19.19 10.89 -7.53
CA VAL A 176 -18.03 11.79 -7.44
C VAL A 176 -16.79 11.01 -6.97
N THR A 177 -16.95 10.15 -5.95
CA THR A 177 -15.87 9.29 -5.45
C THR A 177 -15.39 8.31 -6.51
N ALA A 178 -16.29 7.68 -7.28
CA ALA A 178 -15.93 6.75 -8.34
C ALA A 178 -15.17 7.42 -9.48
N ASP A 179 -15.59 8.63 -9.89
CA ASP A 179 -14.89 9.39 -10.92
C ASP A 179 -13.46 9.78 -10.47
N GLN A 180 -13.32 10.22 -9.21
CA GLN A 180 -12.01 10.53 -8.63
C GLN A 180 -11.14 9.27 -8.49
N LEU A 181 -11.72 8.16 -8.01
CA LEU A 181 -11.06 6.86 -7.88
C LEU A 181 -10.48 6.40 -9.21
N LEU A 182 -11.28 6.39 -10.27
CA LEU A 182 -10.81 5.99 -11.60
C LEU A 182 -9.74 6.92 -12.14
N LYS A 183 -9.83 8.23 -11.87
CA LYS A 183 -8.80 9.19 -12.28
C LYS A 183 -7.46 8.89 -11.60
N GLU A 184 -7.46 8.69 -10.29
CA GLU A 184 -6.26 8.37 -9.51
C GLU A 184 -5.69 7.00 -9.89
N LEU A 185 -6.54 5.98 -10.10
CA LEU A 185 -6.09 4.66 -10.56
C LEU A 185 -5.49 4.69 -11.97
N VAL A 186 -6.07 5.45 -12.89
CA VAL A 186 -5.47 5.62 -14.22
C VAL A 186 -4.07 6.23 -14.10
N LEU A 187 -3.92 7.28 -13.28
CA LEU A 187 -2.62 7.91 -13.05
C LEU A 187 -1.61 6.93 -12.43
N LEU A 188 -2.02 6.13 -11.45
CA LEU A 188 -1.19 5.10 -10.84
C LEU A 188 -0.73 4.06 -11.87
N LEU A 189 -1.63 3.60 -12.75
CA LEU A 189 -1.34 2.51 -13.68
C LEU A 189 -0.53 2.94 -14.90
N ILE A 190 -0.56 4.22 -15.28
CA ILE A 190 0.25 4.76 -16.37
C ILE A 190 1.50 5.48 -15.89
N ALA A 191 1.69 5.59 -14.56
CA ALA A 191 2.91 6.13 -14.01
C ALA A 191 4.07 5.18 -14.34
N GLU A 192 5.21 5.77 -14.64
CA GLU A 192 6.48 5.07 -14.83
C GLU A 192 7.43 5.62 -13.76
N PRO A 193 7.25 5.25 -12.48
CA PRO A 193 8.06 5.79 -11.40
C PRO A 193 9.52 5.38 -11.57
N ALA A 194 10.44 6.28 -11.26
CA ALA A 194 11.86 5.96 -11.29
C ALA A 194 12.20 4.93 -10.19
N GLU A 195 13.27 4.15 -10.36
CA GLU A 195 13.76 3.19 -9.34
C GLU A 195 13.92 3.85 -7.96
N LYS A 196 14.43 5.10 -7.95
CA LYS A 196 14.58 5.92 -6.74
C LYS A 196 13.24 6.19 -6.04
N GLU A 197 12.16 6.43 -6.79
CA GLU A 197 10.83 6.68 -6.21
C GLU A 197 10.23 5.39 -5.64
N LEU A 198 10.39 4.26 -6.33
CA LEU A 198 9.97 2.93 -5.84
C LEU A 198 10.68 2.59 -4.53
N LEU A 199 11.98 2.84 -4.47
CA LEU A 199 12.78 2.56 -3.28
C LEU A 199 12.42 3.48 -2.11
N LEU A 200 12.21 4.79 -2.35
CA LEU A 200 11.76 5.72 -1.31
C LEU A 200 10.39 5.32 -0.75
N ALA A 201 9.46 4.93 -1.60
CA ALA A 201 8.16 4.41 -1.17
C ALA A 201 8.29 3.13 -0.34
N ALA A 202 9.22 2.23 -0.69
CA ALA A 202 9.49 1.05 0.12
C ALA A 202 10.15 1.40 1.47
N CYS A 203 11.01 2.41 1.53
CA CYS A 203 11.55 2.90 2.80
C CYS A 203 10.42 3.39 3.73
N GLU A 204 9.45 4.13 3.22
CA GLU A 204 8.28 4.57 4.00
C GLU A 204 7.50 3.36 4.56
N ILE A 205 7.15 2.40 3.70
CA ILE A 205 6.38 1.21 4.08
C ILE A 205 7.14 0.35 5.12
N ALA A 206 8.45 0.21 4.97
CA ALA A 206 9.30 -0.55 5.89
C ALA A 206 9.41 0.09 7.29
N ILE A 207 9.10 1.38 7.42
CA ILE A 207 9.03 2.10 8.70
C ILE A 207 7.60 2.06 9.26
N ASP A 208 6.58 2.24 8.41
CA ASP A 208 5.19 2.41 8.83
C ASP A 208 4.50 1.11 9.24
N ASP A 209 4.71 0.00 8.51
CA ASP A 209 4.13 -1.31 8.82
C ASP A 209 5.16 -2.44 8.59
N PRO A 210 6.27 -2.48 9.34
CA PRO A 210 7.44 -3.31 9.01
C PRO A 210 7.12 -4.81 8.99
N ALA A 211 6.27 -5.26 9.92
CA ALA A 211 5.92 -6.67 10.06
C ALA A 211 4.70 -7.08 9.23
N GLY A 212 3.97 -6.15 8.61
CA GLY A 212 2.93 -6.45 7.64
C GLY A 212 3.51 -7.05 6.35
N TYR A 213 2.70 -7.75 5.54
CA TYR A 213 3.19 -8.30 4.27
C TYR A 213 3.78 -7.22 3.33
N PRO A 214 3.17 -6.03 3.17
CA PRO A 214 3.78 -4.93 2.44
C PRO A 214 5.14 -4.52 3.02
N GLY A 215 5.22 -4.35 4.33
CA GLY A 215 6.45 -4.06 5.08
C GLY A 215 7.55 -5.06 4.84
N GLN A 216 7.24 -6.36 4.91
CA GLN A 216 8.21 -7.42 4.68
C GLN A 216 8.77 -7.40 3.25
N THR A 217 7.89 -7.18 2.27
CA THR A 217 8.30 -7.09 0.85
C THR A 217 9.16 -5.85 0.61
N ALA A 218 8.77 -4.71 1.19
CA ALA A 218 9.53 -3.47 1.13
C ALA A 218 10.89 -3.61 1.83
N ALA A 219 10.90 -4.21 3.02
CA ALA A 219 12.09 -4.46 3.81
C ALA A 219 13.10 -5.34 3.06
N GLN A 220 12.64 -6.36 2.35
CA GLN A 220 13.50 -7.17 1.49
C GLN A 220 14.19 -6.31 0.43
N ARG A 221 13.46 -5.42 -0.24
CA ARG A 221 14.00 -4.56 -1.29
C ARG A 221 14.96 -3.49 -0.76
N VAL A 222 14.65 -2.89 0.39
CA VAL A 222 15.58 -2.01 1.12
C VAL A 222 16.87 -2.76 1.45
N TYR A 223 16.75 -4.00 1.94
CA TYR A 223 17.91 -4.83 2.28
C TYR A 223 18.75 -5.21 1.05
N GLU A 224 18.12 -5.57 -0.06
CA GLU A 224 18.81 -5.83 -1.34
C GLU A 224 19.58 -4.59 -1.81
N LYS A 225 19.01 -3.39 -1.66
CA LYS A 225 19.70 -2.16 -2.08
C LYS A 225 20.93 -1.88 -1.23
N ILE A 226 20.83 -1.97 0.09
CA ILE A 226 21.93 -1.59 0.99
C ILE A 226 23.15 -2.50 0.80
N GLN A 227 22.96 -3.75 0.37
CA GLN A 227 24.05 -4.68 0.08
C GLN A 227 24.93 -4.22 -1.10
N THR A 228 24.44 -3.25 -1.88
CA THR A 228 25.17 -2.65 -3.00
C THR A 228 25.77 -1.29 -2.67
N MET A 229 25.63 -0.81 -1.42
CA MET A 229 26.13 0.49 -0.98
C MET A 229 27.28 0.31 0.01
N ASP A 230 28.45 0.87 -0.32
CA ASP A 230 29.69 0.62 0.42
C ASP A 230 29.89 1.54 1.66
N GLU A 231 29.16 2.66 1.75
CA GLU A 231 29.45 3.74 2.72
C GLU A 231 28.31 4.02 3.72
N LEU A 232 27.36 3.10 3.88
CA LEU A 232 26.33 3.23 4.92
C LEU A 232 26.84 2.78 6.28
N CYS A 233 26.86 3.69 7.25
CA CYS A 233 27.27 3.39 8.62
C CYS A 233 26.25 2.48 9.33
N PHE A 234 26.72 1.45 10.05
CA PHE A 234 25.86 0.60 10.86
C PHE A 234 26.40 0.50 12.29
N TYR A 235 25.61 0.93 13.27
CA TYR A 235 25.97 0.85 14.69
C TYR A 235 25.28 -0.35 15.34
N ASP A 236 26.01 -1.45 15.43
CA ASP A 236 25.52 -2.73 15.94
C ASP A 236 25.07 -2.68 17.41
N ALA A 237 25.62 -1.77 18.23
CA ALA A 237 25.21 -1.58 19.62
C ALA A 237 23.73 -1.22 19.79
N PHE A 238 23.09 -0.61 18.78
CA PHE A 238 21.65 -0.32 18.82
C PHE A 238 20.76 -1.58 18.73
N PHE A 239 21.34 -2.72 18.35
CA PHE A 239 20.61 -3.98 18.10
C PHE A 239 21.06 -5.12 19.02
N VAL A 240 21.73 -4.81 20.13
CA VAL A 240 22.16 -5.81 21.12
C VAL A 240 21.01 -6.16 22.06
N TRP A 241 20.61 -7.43 22.06
CA TRP A 241 19.50 -7.92 22.89
C TRP A 241 20.02 -8.37 24.27
N PRO A 242 19.30 -8.09 25.38
CA PRO A 242 19.75 -8.50 26.72
C PRO A 242 19.94 -10.03 26.82
N GLN A 243 21.20 -10.47 26.99
CA GLN A 243 21.56 -11.90 26.94
C GLN A 243 21.07 -12.71 28.14
N GLU A 244 20.79 -12.07 29.28
CA GLU A 244 20.69 -12.80 30.54
C GLU A 244 19.35 -13.55 30.74
N ARG A 245 18.27 -13.18 30.02
CA ARG A 245 16.95 -13.85 30.16
C ARG A 245 16.04 -13.90 28.94
N TYR A 246 16.37 -13.28 27.81
CA TYR A 246 15.41 -13.14 26.70
C TYR A 246 15.94 -13.63 25.35
N ARG A 247 15.14 -14.47 24.69
CA ARG A 247 15.26 -14.74 23.26
C ARG A 247 14.95 -13.45 22.50
N LYS A 248 15.70 -13.15 21.43
CA LYS A 248 15.44 -12.02 20.51
C LYS A 248 13.93 -11.92 20.21
N PRO A 249 13.30 -10.75 20.40
CA PRO A 249 11.88 -10.56 20.10
C PRO A 249 11.57 -10.96 18.66
N LYS A 250 10.38 -11.55 18.47
CA LYS A 250 9.86 -11.81 17.12
C LYS A 250 9.80 -10.48 16.37
N ASN A 251 10.19 -10.47 15.09
CA ASN A 251 10.17 -9.30 14.20
C ASN A 251 11.19 -8.18 14.52
N ALA A 252 12.06 -8.35 15.52
CA ALA A 252 13.10 -7.35 15.84
C ALA A 252 14.10 -7.10 14.69
N ASP A 253 14.26 -8.05 13.77
CA ASP A 253 15.05 -7.89 12.55
C ASP A 253 14.59 -6.72 11.67
N PHE A 254 13.29 -6.41 11.67
CA PHE A 254 12.78 -5.29 10.87
C PHE A 254 13.21 -3.92 11.39
N LEU A 255 13.67 -3.81 12.64
CA LEU A 255 14.25 -2.57 13.17
C LEU A 255 15.55 -2.22 12.46
N THR A 256 16.37 -3.22 12.13
CA THR A 256 17.60 -3.01 11.34
C THR A 256 17.26 -2.54 9.94
N THR A 257 16.23 -3.11 9.31
CA THR A 257 15.79 -2.63 8.00
C THR A 257 15.22 -1.22 8.06
N ALA A 258 14.45 -0.88 9.09
CA ALA A 258 13.94 0.49 9.29
C ALA A 258 15.07 1.51 9.51
N TYR A 259 16.14 1.12 10.20
CA TYR A 259 17.35 1.93 10.33
C TYR A 259 17.93 2.27 8.95
N PHE A 260 18.19 1.26 8.12
CA PHE A 260 18.69 1.51 6.77
C PHE A 260 17.69 2.25 5.88
N ALA A 261 16.39 2.02 6.05
CA ALA A 261 15.36 2.79 5.36
C ALA A 261 15.45 4.29 5.70
N GLY A 262 15.71 4.64 6.97
CA GLY A 262 15.94 6.02 7.39
C GLY A 262 17.18 6.64 6.74
N MET A 263 18.29 5.89 6.63
CA MET A 263 19.47 6.36 5.88
C MET A 263 19.14 6.63 4.42
N LEU A 264 18.53 5.66 3.74
CA LEU A 264 18.18 5.75 2.32
C LEU A 264 17.25 6.95 2.04
N ARG A 265 16.33 7.27 2.95
CA ARG A 265 15.48 8.47 2.83
C ARG A 265 16.27 9.78 2.89
N ALA A 266 17.42 9.81 3.55
CA ALA A 266 18.29 10.98 3.59
C ALA A 266 19.25 11.03 2.40
N VAL A 267 19.87 9.90 2.04
CA VAL A 267 20.94 9.86 1.02
C VAL A 267 20.42 9.79 -0.40
N LEU A 268 19.32 9.08 -0.66
CA LEU A 268 18.82 8.91 -2.03
C LEU A 268 18.39 10.25 -2.63
N PRO A 269 17.54 11.10 -2.00
CA PRO A 269 17.04 12.33 -2.63
C PRO A 269 18.16 13.26 -3.10
N GLU A 270 19.20 13.38 -2.29
CA GLU A 270 20.36 14.25 -2.49
C GLU A 270 21.53 13.57 -3.23
N ASP A 271 21.36 12.31 -3.65
CA ASP A 271 22.37 11.49 -4.33
C ASP A 271 23.71 11.43 -3.57
N LEU A 272 23.64 11.31 -2.23
CA LEU A 272 24.80 11.23 -1.34
C LEU A 272 25.38 9.82 -1.29
N GLU A 273 26.70 9.73 -1.11
CA GLU A 273 27.41 8.45 -0.93
C GLU A 273 27.17 7.88 0.48
N SER A 274 27.07 8.75 1.49
CA SER A 274 26.88 8.38 2.90
C SER A 274 26.05 9.42 3.69
N GLY A 275 25.66 9.07 4.92
CA GLY A 275 24.97 9.94 5.86
C GLY A 275 23.59 9.43 6.26
N GLY A 276 22.83 10.28 6.97
CA GLY A 276 21.47 9.96 7.41
C GLY A 276 21.40 9.10 8.67
N GLU A 277 22.48 9.01 9.46
CA GLU A 277 22.55 8.14 10.64
C GLU A 277 21.55 8.55 11.74
N VAL A 278 21.27 9.84 11.84
CA VAL A 278 20.28 10.37 12.79
C VAL A 278 18.87 10.00 12.32
N GLU A 279 18.60 10.17 11.03
CA GLU A 279 17.34 9.79 10.38
C GLU A 279 17.11 8.28 10.46
N ALA A 280 18.18 7.49 10.36
CA ALA A 280 18.17 6.05 10.57
C ALA A 280 17.76 5.66 12.00
N PHE A 281 18.35 6.33 13.00
CA PHE A 281 17.98 6.13 14.39
C PHE A 281 16.52 6.52 14.66
N GLU A 282 16.08 7.66 14.13
CA GLU A 282 14.69 8.11 14.25
C GLU A 282 13.71 7.14 13.59
N ALA A 283 14.02 6.66 12.38
CA ALA A 283 13.22 5.68 11.64
C ALA A 283 13.13 4.33 12.36
N MET A 284 14.23 3.87 12.97
CA MET A 284 14.24 2.66 13.79
C MET A 284 13.29 2.79 14.99
N LEU A 285 13.31 3.94 15.68
CA LEU A 285 12.42 4.20 16.82
C LEU A 285 10.96 4.32 16.37
N GLU A 286 10.69 5.00 15.26
CA GLU A 286 9.36 5.11 14.68
C GLU A 286 8.79 3.73 14.28
N ALA A 287 9.60 2.89 13.62
CA ALA A 287 9.22 1.52 13.30
C ALA A 287 8.92 0.68 14.55
N TYR A 288 9.70 0.87 15.62
CA TYR A 288 9.41 0.24 16.91
C TYR A 288 8.06 0.69 17.47
N GLU A 289 7.79 1.99 17.53
CA GLU A 289 6.50 2.54 17.98
C GLU A 289 5.32 1.98 17.15
N ASN A 290 5.49 1.95 15.83
CA ASN A 290 4.53 1.42 14.88
C ASN A 290 4.23 -0.07 15.12
N MET A 291 5.27 -0.88 15.33
CA MET A 291 5.11 -2.31 15.63
C MET A 291 4.51 -2.53 17.03
N ARG A 292 4.84 -1.69 18.02
CA ARG A 292 4.25 -1.76 19.37
C ARG A 292 2.76 -1.44 19.35
N ALA A 293 2.36 -0.39 18.64
CA ALA A 293 0.95 0.01 18.49
C ALA A 293 0.09 -1.06 17.79
N ARG A 294 0.71 -1.88 16.94
CA ARG A 294 0.07 -2.99 16.20
C ARG A 294 0.24 -4.35 16.87
N GLU A 295 0.82 -4.42 18.07
CA GLU A 295 1.13 -5.67 18.79
C GLU A 295 2.01 -6.65 17.98
N GLN A 296 2.81 -6.13 17.04
CA GLN A 296 3.67 -6.92 16.15
C GLN A 296 5.04 -7.27 16.76
N ILE A 297 5.44 -6.57 17.84
CA ILE A 297 6.68 -6.80 18.58
C ILE A 297 6.41 -6.72 20.09
N THR A 298 7.08 -7.60 20.84
CA THR A 298 7.08 -7.51 22.31
C THR A 298 7.90 -6.30 22.77
N GLU A 299 7.60 -5.81 23.95
CA GLU A 299 8.31 -4.68 24.56
C GLU A 299 9.84 -4.93 24.64
N ILE A 300 10.61 -3.91 24.29
CA ILE A 300 12.06 -3.86 24.44
C ILE A 300 12.37 -2.68 25.39
N PRO A 301 12.70 -2.94 26.67
CA PRO A 301 12.78 -1.89 27.69
C PRO A 301 13.68 -0.70 27.33
N GLN A 302 14.82 -0.97 26.67
CA GLN A 302 15.73 0.08 26.22
C GLN A 302 15.10 0.98 25.16
N LEU A 303 14.39 0.40 24.19
CA LEU A 303 13.70 1.18 23.16
C LEU A 303 12.51 1.95 23.74
N GLU A 304 11.80 1.39 24.72
CA GLU A 304 10.74 2.12 25.47
C GLU A 304 11.26 3.37 26.19
N GLU A 305 12.50 3.33 26.68
CA GLU A 305 13.15 4.51 27.25
C GLU A 305 13.51 5.51 26.14
N TRP A 306 14.09 5.04 25.04
CA TRP A 306 14.55 5.88 23.94
C TRP A 306 13.41 6.62 23.23
N ILE A 307 12.27 5.98 22.99
CA ILE A 307 11.11 6.63 22.32
C ILE A 307 10.53 7.78 23.15
N ARG A 308 10.73 7.78 24.48
CA ARG A 308 10.26 8.84 25.39
C ARG A 308 11.17 10.06 25.42
N ALA A 309 12.34 10.00 24.78
CA ALA A 309 13.24 11.13 24.71
C ALA A 309 12.60 12.28 23.94
N ALA A 310 12.55 13.46 24.56
CA ALA A 310 12.00 14.66 23.95
C ALA A 310 12.82 15.15 22.73
N ASP A 311 14.12 14.84 22.71
CA ASP A 311 15.03 15.16 21.60
C ASP A 311 15.79 13.89 21.18
N ARG A 312 15.32 13.23 20.12
CA ARG A 312 15.89 11.99 19.57
C ARG A 312 17.30 12.21 18.99
N ARG A 313 17.60 13.42 18.49
CA ARG A 313 18.93 13.77 17.96
C ARG A 313 19.96 13.92 19.07
N ALA A 314 19.57 14.57 20.17
CA ALA A 314 20.41 14.65 21.36
C ALA A 314 20.65 13.28 21.98
N LEU A 315 19.60 12.44 22.04
CA LEU A 315 19.73 11.05 22.48
C LEU A 315 20.72 10.26 21.61
N TYR A 316 20.58 10.32 20.28
CA TYR A 316 21.49 9.65 19.36
C TYR A 316 22.95 10.01 19.63
N ARG A 317 23.28 11.31 19.70
CA ARG A 317 24.65 11.77 19.99
C ARG A 317 25.16 11.26 21.33
N LYS A 318 24.32 11.27 22.38
CA LYS A 318 24.68 10.74 23.69
C LYS A 318 25.01 9.25 23.61
N LEU A 319 24.19 8.46 22.91
CA LEU A 319 24.38 7.01 22.77
C LEU A 319 25.64 6.68 21.99
N LEU A 320 26.01 7.45 20.96
CA LEU A 320 27.27 7.26 20.25
C LEU A 320 28.48 7.39 21.18
N VAL A 321 28.46 8.36 22.10
CA VAL A 321 29.52 8.53 23.10
C VAL A 321 29.51 7.37 24.11
N GLU A 322 28.32 7.00 24.60
CA GLU A 322 28.14 5.91 25.57
C GLU A 322 28.63 4.55 25.04
N PHE A 323 28.38 4.28 23.76
CA PHE A 323 28.82 3.06 23.08
C PHE A 323 30.24 3.14 22.51
N GLY A 324 30.92 4.28 22.65
CA GLY A 324 32.32 4.45 22.22
C GLY A 324 32.53 4.66 20.72
N TYR A 325 31.48 5.00 19.97
CA TYR A 325 31.58 5.39 18.56
C TYR A 325 31.97 6.87 18.37
N ALA A 326 31.82 7.70 19.40
CA ALA A 326 32.20 9.11 19.38
C ALA A 326 32.91 9.53 20.68
N VAL A 327 33.70 10.61 20.60
CA VAL A 327 34.37 11.22 21.76
C VAL A 327 33.46 12.32 22.33
N ALA A 328 33.35 12.42 23.66
CA ALA A 328 32.63 13.51 24.30
C ALA A 328 33.33 14.85 24.02
N GLU A 329 32.60 15.81 23.43
CA GLU A 329 33.08 17.19 23.22
C GLU A 329 33.07 18.03 24.50
#